data_AF-A0A7W1PIV2-F1
#
_entry.id   AF-A0A7W1PIV2-F1
#
_cell.length_a   1.000
_cell.length_b   1.000
_cell.length_c   1.000
_cell.angle_alpha   90.00
_cell.angle_beta   90.00
_cell.angle_gamma   90.00
#
_symmetry.space_group_name_H-M   'P 1'
#
loop_
_entity.id
_entity.type
_entity.pdbx_description
1 polymer ?
#
loop_
_entity_poly.entity_id
_entity_poly.type
_entity_poly.pdbx_seq_one_letter_code
_entity_poly.pdbx_strand_id
1 'polypeptide(L)'
;MKSIQARFLAKVRMGASCWIWIGAKNPAGYGQLRIKSAMGGFRISLAHRLSYELYVGPIPTGLVVMHSCDTPSCVNPAHLSVGTQADNLRDAGTKGRMSRGRKSHCPNGHA
;
A
#
# COMPACT_ATOMS: atom_id res chain seq x y z
N MET A 1 -1.96 9.88 -25.46
CA MET A 1 -2.02 9.76 -23.97
C MET A 1 -0.81 8.95 -23.49
N LYS A 2 -0.13 9.35 -22.41
CA LYS A 2 0.96 8.55 -21.82
C LYS A 2 0.40 7.27 -21.18
N SER A 3 1.10 6.15 -21.32
CA SER A 3 0.74 4.86 -20.70
C SER A 3 0.69 4.96 -19.17
N ILE A 4 0.01 4.01 -18.51
CA ILE A 4 -0.02 3.96 -17.03
C ILE A 4 1.40 3.84 -16.47
N GLN A 5 2.24 2.99 -17.05
CA GLN A 5 3.63 2.81 -16.66
C GLN A 5 4.44 4.11 -16.78
N ALA A 6 4.28 4.87 -17.88
CA ALA A 6 4.98 6.14 -18.03
C ALA A 6 4.54 7.19 -17.00
N ARG A 7 3.23 7.23 -16.68
CA ARG A 7 2.68 8.14 -15.65
C ARG A 7 3.14 7.74 -14.24
N PHE A 8 3.31 6.45 -14.00
CA PHE A 8 3.82 5.89 -12.75
C PHE A 8 5.30 6.24 -12.58
N LEU A 9 6.16 5.87 -13.55
CA LEU A 9 7.61 6.11 -13.51
C LEU A 9 7.98 7.59 -13.36
N ALA A 10 7.22 8.49 -13.98
CA ALA A 10 7.39 9.94 -13.82
C ALA A 10 7.19 10.45 -12.38
N LYS A 11 6.74 9.60 -11.45
CA LYS A 11 6.48 9.91 -10.04
C LYS A 11 7.24 8.99 -9.09
N VAL A 12 8.25 8.28 -9.60
CA VAL A 12 9.12 7.42 -8.80
C VAL A 12 10.51 8.01 -8.78
N ARG A 13 11.03 8.28 -7.57
CA ARG A 13 12.43 8.59 -7.35
C ARG A 13 13.13 7.32 -6.88
N MET A 14 13.92 6.71 -7.75
CA MET A 14 14.69 5.51 -7.42
C MET A 14 15.85 5.87 -6.48
N GLY A 15 15.93 5.19 -5.34
CA GLY A 15 17.08 5.20 -4.44
C GLY A 15 17.77 3.84 -4.43
N ALA A 16 18.86 3.73 -3.66
CA ALA A 16 19.65 2.49 -3.56
C ALA A 16 18.86 1.31 -2.96
N SER A 17 17.97 1.57 -2.00
CA SER A 17 17.08 0.55 -1.41
C SER A 17 15.62 0.77 -1.80
N CYS A 18 15.01 1.86 -1.35
CA CYS A 18 13.62 2.19 -1.61
C CYS A 18 13.46 3.03 -2.88
N TRP A 19 12.42 2.73 -3.65
CA TRP A 19 11.94 3.60 -4.72
C TRP A 19 10.80 4.42 -4.16
N ILE A 20 10.99 5.73 -4.04
CA ILE A 20 10.07 6.60 -3.31
C ILE A 20 9.07 7.23 -4.27
N TRP A 21 7.78 7.07 -3.95
CA TRP A 21 6.72 7.82 -4.61
C TRP A 21 6.78 9.30 -4.25
N ILE A 22 6.91 10.14 -5.28
CA ILE A 22 6.96 11.61 -5.14
C ILE A 22 5.66 12.30 -5.57
N GLY A 23 4.62 11.53 -5.90
CA GLY A 23 3.30 12.05 -6.24
C GLY A 23 2.38 12.27 -5.03
N ALA A 24 1.07 12.39 -5.30
CA ALA A 24 0.04 12.49 -4.27
C ALA A 24 0.09 11.27 -3.32
N LYS A 25 -0.14 11.52 -2.04
CA LYS A 25 -0.17 10.52 -0.96
C LYS A 25 -1.44 10.70 -0.13
N ASN A 26 -1.93 9.61 0.46
CA ASN A 26 -3.01 9.68 1.45
C ASN A 26 -2.47 10.13 2.83
N PRO A 27 -3.34 10.40 3.83
CA PRO A 27 -2.91 10.79 5.18
C PRO A 27 -2.00 9.77 5.88
N ALA A 28 -2.10 8.49 5.51
CA ALA A 28 -1.24 7.42 6.02
C ALA A 28 0.10 7.30 5.26
N GLY A 29 0.40 8.21 4.33
CA GLY A 29 1.68 8.28 3.60
C GLY A 29 1.77 7.40 2.36
N TYR A 30 0.73 6.62 2.03
CA TYR A 30 0.72 5.76 0.86
C TYR A 30 0.54 6.57 -0.42
N GLY A 31 1.39 6.31 -1.41
CA GLY A 31 1.30 6.91 -2.74
C GLY A 31 0.00 6.56 -3.44
N GLN A 32 -0.54 7.50 -4.22
CA GLN A 32 -1.78 7.37 -4.97
C GLN A 32 -1.61 7.87 -6.42
N LEU A 33 -2.21 7.17 -7.36
CA LEU A 33 -2.28 7.57 -8.77
C LEU A 33 -3.70 7.39 -9.31
N ARG A 34 -4.21 8.44 -9.96
CA ARG A 34 -5.49 8.39 -10.68
C ARG A 34 -5.30 7.66 -12.01
N ILE A 35 -5.97 6.53 -12.22
CA ILE A 35 -5.91 5.71 -13.44
C ILE A 35 -7.30 5.57 -14.07
N LYS A 36 -7.36 5.22 -15.36
CA LYS A 36 -8.63 4.90 -16.00
C LYS A 36 -9.18 3.59 -15.42
N SER A 37 -10.49 3.53 -15.20
CA SER A 37 -11.18 2.30 -14.79
C SER A 37 -11.59 1.49 -16.00
N ALA A 38 -11.65 0.16 -15.87
CA ALA A 38 -12.15 -0.73 -16.91
C ALA A 38 -13.64 -0.49 -17.21
N MET A 39 -14.41 -0.02 -16.22
CA MET A 39 -15.83 0.32 -16.34
C MET A 39 -16.08 1.75 -16.88
N GLY A 40 -15.05 2.41 -17.41
CA GLY A 40 -15.10 3.83 -17.78
C GLY A 40 -14.83 4.77 -16.60
N GLY A 41 -14.43 6.01 -16.90
CA GLY A 41 -14.07 7.00 -15.89
C GLY A 41 -12.68 6.79 -15.25
N PHE A 42 -12.49 7.30 -14.04
CA PHE A 42 -11.22 7.28 -13.31
C PHE A 42 -11.38 6.70 -11.91
N ARG A 43 -10.38 5.95 -11.46
CA ARG A 43 -10.25 5.48 -10.07
C ARG A 43 -8.90 5.87 -9.49
N ILE A 44 -8.82 6.00 -8.17
CA ILE A 44 -7.54 6.12 -7.46
C ILE A 44 -7.02 4.71 -7.17
N SER A 45 -5.77 4.45 -7.54
CA SER A 45 -5.06 3.23 -7.17
C SER A 45 -3.87 3.56 -6.28
N LEU A 46 -3.55 2.67 -5.34
CA LEU A 46 -2.37 2.80 -4.49
C LEU A 46 -1.11 2.53 -5.33
N ALA A 47 -0.11 3.38 -5.18
CA ALA A 47 1.11 3.34 -5.99
C ALA A 47 1.90 2.03 -5.78
N HIS A 48 1.98 1.51 -4.57
CA HIS A 48 2.66 0.24 -4.32
C HIS A 48 1.91 -0.94 -4.98
N ARG A 49 0.57 -0.95 -4.97
CA ARG A 49 -0.22 -1.97 -5.68
C ARG A 49 0.00 -1.91 -7.19
N LEU A 50 0.00 -0.69 -7.74
CA LEU A 50 0.34 -0.48 -9.16
C LEU A 50 1.75 -0.97 -9.49
N SER A 51 2.73 -0.74 -8.62
CA SER A 51 4.09 -1.25 -8.82
C SER A 51 4.12 -2.77 -8.89
N TYR A 52 3.45 -3.43 -7.94
CA TYR A 52 3.33 -4.89 -7.95
C TYR A 52 2.69 -5.39 -9.25
N GLU A 53 1.57 -4.79 -9.68
CA GLU A 53 0.88 -5.15 -10.93
C GLU A 53 1.74 -4.94 -12.18
N LEU A 54 2.56 -3.88 -12.21
CA LEU A 54 3.39 -3.53 -13.37
C LEU A 54 4.68 -4.37 -13.48
N TYR A 55 5.27 -4.79 -12.36
CA TYR A 55 6.60 -5.41 -12.32
C TYR A 55 6.61 -6.85 -11.85
N VAL A 56 5.61 -7.29 -11.09
CA VAL A 56 5.53 -8.65 -10.52
C VAL A 56 4.39 -9.43 -11.17
N GLY A 57 3.19 -8.85 -11.23
CA GLY A 57 2.02 -9.46 -11.86
C GLY A 57 0.70 -9.16 -11.14
N PRO A 58 -0.41 -9.77 -11.58
CA PRO A 58 -1.73 -9.49 -11.03
C PRO A 58 -1.80 -9.82 -9.54
N ILE A 59 -2.47 -8.96 -8.76
CA ILE A 59 -2.74 -9.21 -7.35
C ILE A 59 -3.93 -10.17 -7.26
N PRO A 60 -3.78 -11.38 -6.68
CA PRO A 60 -4.89 -12.32 -6.55
C PRO A 60 -6.04 -11.73 -5.72
N THR A 61 -7.27 -12.13 -6.05
CA THR A 61 -8.48 -11.68 -5.34
C THR A 61 -8.38 -12.02 -3.86
N GLY A 62 -8.69 -11.03 -3.00
CA GLY A 62 -8.65 -11.18 -1.55
C GLY A 62 -7.27 -11.02 -0.90
N LEU A 63 -6.21 -10.85 -1.69
CA LEU A 63 -4.86 -10.58 -1.16
C LEU A 63 -4.54 -9.09 -1.11
N VAL A 64 -3.67 -8.75 -0.17
CA VAL A 64 -3.14 -7.40 0.04
C VAL A 64 -1.65 -7.36 -0.27
N VAL A 65 -1.17 -6.20 -0.72
CA VAL A 65 0.26 -5.97 -0.94
C VAL A 65 0.86 -5.41 0.34
N MET A 66 1.91 -6.07 0.84
CA MET A 66 2.61 -5.74 2.07
C MET A 66 4.02 -5.24 1.75
N HIS A 67 4.54 -4.35 2.61
CA HIS A 67 5.91 -3.84 2.52
C HIS A 67 6.82 -4.57 3.49
N SER A 68 7.98 -5.05 3.02
CA SER A 68 9.05 -5.54 3.91
C SER A 68 9.87 -4.40 4.53
N CYS A 69 9.96 -3.26 3.84
CA CYS A 69 10.74 -2.08 4.24
C CYS A 69 9.97 -1.05 5.10
N ASP A 70 8.70 -1.31 5.38
CA ASP A 70 7.87 -0.50 6.28
C ASP A 70 7.74 0.99 5.92
N THR A 71 8.00 1.33 4.66
CA THR A 71 7.93 2.70 4.13
C THR A 71 6.69 2.83 3.25
N PRO A 72 5.60 3.50 3.69
CA PRO A 72 4.33 3.54 2.96
C PRO A 72 4.42 4.13 1.54
N SER A 73 5.38 5.03 1.31
CA SER A 73 5.64 5.66 0.01
C SER A 73 6.57 4.83 -0.88
N CYS A 74 7.11 3.71 -0.40
CA CYS A 74 7.96 2.83 -1.18
C CYS A 74 7.15 2.08 -2.24
N VAL A 75 7.70 2.02 -3.44
CA VAL A 75 7.14 1.31 -4.59
C VAL A 75 8.16 0.38 -5.26
N ASN A 76 9.27 0.06 -4.60
CA ASN A 76 10.23 -0.90 -5.13
C ASN A 76 9.58 -2.30 -5.13
N PRO A 77 9.39 -2.97 -6.29
CA PRO A 77 8.76 -4.29 -6.35
C PRO A 77 9.49 -5.35 -5.52
N ALA A 78 10.80 -5.23 -5.31
CA ALA A 78 11.57 -6.14 -4.45
C ALA A 78 11.19 -6.02 -2.95
N HIS A 79 10.56 -4.92 -2.55
CA HIS A 79 10.07 -4.72 -1.18
C HIS A 79 8.57 -5.03 -1.02
N LEU A 80 7.92 -5.56 -2.06
CA LEU A 80 6.49 -5.82 -2.09
C LEU A 80 6.20 -7.31 -2.20
N SER A 81 5.26 -7.78 -1.39
CA SER A 81 4.76 -9.16 -1.44
C SER A 81 3.24 -9.18 -1.29
N VAL A 82 2.59 -10.21 -1.81
CA VAL A 82 1.16 -10.45 -1.54
C VAL A 82 0.99 -11.36 -0.34
N GLY A 83 -0.03 -11.09 0.47
CA GLY A 83 -0.41 -11.93 1.60
C GLY A 83 -1.89 -11.81 1.91
N THR A 84 -2.38 -12.62 2.84
CA THR A 84 -3.76 -12.49 3.29
C THR A 84 -3.91 -11.25 4.18
N GLN A 85 -5.15 -10.78 4.33
CA GLN A 85 -5.42 -9.69 5.27
C GLN A 85 -5.04 -10.07 6.71
N ALA A 86 -5.18 -11.35 7.06
CA ALA A 86 -4.76 -11.90 8.35
C ALA A 86 -3.24 -11.86 8.53
N ASP A 87 -2.46 -12.15 7.48
CA ASP A 87 -1.00 -12.04 7.51
C ASP A 87 -0.55 -10.60 7.74
N ASN A 88 -1.19 -9.64 7.05
CA ASN A 88 -0.91 -8.23 7.22
C ASN A 88 -1.24 -7.73 8.64
N LEU A 89 -2.34 -8.19 9.24
CA LEU A 89 -2.69 -7.86 10.62
C LEU A 89 -1.72 -8.48 11.63
N ARG A 90 -1.27 -9.72 11.37
CA ARG A 90 -0.27 -10.40 12.19
C ARG A 90 1.08 -9.68 12.14
N ASP A 91 1.55 -9.31 10.94
CA ASP A 91 2.78 -8.53 10.76
C ASP A 91 2.68 -7.17 11.46
N ALA A 92 1.55 -6.47 11.31
CA ALA A 92 1.30 -5.22 12.03
C ALA A 92 1.30 -5.42 13.56
N GLY A 93 0.78 -6.54 14.06
CA GLY A 93 0.81 -6.92 15.47
C GLY A 93 2.23 -7.16 15.97
N THR A 94 3.01 -7.97 15.26
CA THR A 94 4.42 -8.26 15.59
C THR A 94 5.26 -6.99 15.58
N LYS A 95 5.02 -6.07 14.63
CA LYS A 95 5.75 -4.80 14.50
C LYS A 95 5.20 -3.68 15.40
N GLY A 96 4.22 -3.96 16.27
CA GLY A 96 3.64 -2.98 17.20
C GLY A 96 2.88 -1.83 16.52
N ARG A 97 2.45 -2.02 15.27
CA ARG A 97 1.70 -1.01 14.47
C ARG A 97 0.19 -1.10 14.61
N MET A 98 -0.29 -2.09 15.35
CA MET A 98 -1.69 -2.13 15.76
C MET A 98 -1.93 -0.96 16.71
N SER A 99 -2.90 -0.10 16.37
CA SER A 99 -3.36 0.89 17.33
C SER A 99 -3.84 0.12 18.57
N ARG A 100 -3.16 0.31 19.70
CA ARG A 100 -3.71 -0.06 20.99
C ARG A 100 -4.93 0.82 21.16
N GLY A 101 -6.10 0.34 20.75
CA GLY A 101 -7.36 0.94 21.14
C GLY A 101 -7.27 1.14 22.64
N ARG A 102 -7.28 2.40 23.10
CA ARG A 102 -7.28 2.72 24.52
C ARG A 102 -8.49 2.03 25.12
N LYS A 103 -8.30 0.88 25.76
CA LYS A 103 -9.30 0.33 26.68
C LYS A 103 -9.21 1.16 27.96
N SER A 104 -9.74 2.38 27.92
CA SER A 104 -10.00 3.15 29.12
C SER A 104 -11.36 2.68 29.65
N HIS A 105 -11.35 1.66 30.52
CA HIS A 105 -12.48 1.22 31.35
C HIS A 105 -13.81 0.89 30.63
N CYS A 106 -14.32 -0.34 30.82
CA CYS A 106 -15.74 -0.60 30.63
C CYS A 106 -16.51 0.13 31.76
N PRO A 107 -17.42 1.08 31.47
CA PRO A 107 -18.18 1.78 32.51
C PRO A 107 -19.20 0.89 33.22
N ASN A 108 -19.50 -0.29 32.67
CA ASN A 108 -20.33 -1.30 33.30
C ASN A 108 -19.42 -2.40 33.84
N GLY A 109 -19.17 -2.38 35.15
CA GLY A 109 -18.44 -3.41 35.86
C GLY A 109 -19.02 -4.79 35.50
N HIS A 110 -18.16 -5.66 35.00
CA HIS A 110 -18.49 -7.07 34.87
C HIS A 110 -18.12 -7.75 36.20
N ALA A 111 -19.12 -8.33 36.84
CA ALA A 111 -19.01 -9.13 38.05
C ALA A 111 -18.16 -10.38 37.85
#